data_AF-A0A200R940-F1
#
_entry.id   AF-A0A200R940-F1
#
_cell.length_a   1.000
_cell.length_b   1.000
_cell.length_c   1.000
_cell.angle_alpha   90.00
_cell.angle_beta   90.00
_cell.angle_gamma   90.00
#
_symmetry.space_group_name_H-M   'P 1'
#
loop_
_entity.id
_entity.type
_entity.pdbx_description
1 polymer ?
#
loop_
_entity_poly.entity_id
_entity_poly.type
_entity_poly.pdbx_seq_one_letter_code
_entity_poly.pdbx_strand_id
1 'polypeptide(L)'
;MGWGNIYRRRMKVFTVAVIIYLDYKALQQREKWISKTKRAALWERTHERNARRVLNLIVELEGLWVKLGQYLSTRADVLPEAYVVLLKQLQDSLPPRPLKEVRRTIQKELGKSVGDLFSEFFETPLATASIAQVHRATLNDGRKVVVKVQHEGIKTVILEDLKNAKSIVDWIAWAEPQYDFNPMIDEWCKEAPKELDFDHEAENTRTVSKNLNYKSNRDSIIPENVVDVLIPEVIQSSEKVLILEYMDGVRLNDQESLNALGVDKQKLLEEITRAYSHQIYVDGFFNGDPHPGNFLVSKEPPHRPILLDFGLTKSVSTSMKQALAKMFLACAEGDLVALLSAFAEMGLKLRVDLPEQAMEVTNVFFRASTPASEALQNVKTLTDQRTKSMKVVQEKMKLSKKEVSHFNPVCAYKDGKVIIDTAAGMLGRYDPRPVLPDSLFPVFSVTKGITAGLLHSLVDNGKVKLEENVANIWPEFGTNRKDFIKVHHVLNHTSGLHNAMAGIMKENPLLISDWNECLNRIAMSIPETEPGKEQLYHYLSFGWLCGGIIEHASGKKFQEVLEEAIIHPLNIEGELYIGIPPGKLHNLIFLAAFRLR
;
A
#
# COMPACT_ATOMS: atom_id res chain seq x y z
N MET A 1 28.95 -21.54 -21.75
CA MET A 1 28.67 -20.10 -21.77
C MET A 1 28.86 -19.59 -20.35
N GLY A 2 30.02 -18.98 -20.05
CA GLY A 2 30.27 -18.41 -18.72
C GLY A 2 29.52 -17.09 -18.55
N TRP A 3 29.44 -16.59 -17.32
CA TRP A 3 28.80 -15.32 -16.92
C TRP A 3 29.36 -14.04 -17.57
N GLY A 4 30.25 -14.18 -18.56
CA GLY A 4 30.97 -13.09 -19.20
C GLY A 4 32.04 -12.45 -18.32
N ASN A 5 32.81 -11.53 -18.89
CA ASN A 5 33.74 -10.71 -18.13
C ASN A 5 32.96 -9.65 -17.33
N ILE A 6 33.18 -9.58 -16.00
CA ILE A 6 32.52 -8.64 -15.07
C ILE A 6 32.61 -7.18 -15.55
N TYR A 7 33.76 -6.76 -16.10
CA TYR A 7 33.93 -5.41 -16.64
C TYR A 7 33.03 -5.16 -17.85
N ARG A 8 32.94 -6.13 -18.78
CA ARG A 8 32.06 -6.02 -19.95
C ARG A 8 30.59 -5.97 -19.53
N ARG A 9 30.23 -6.77 -18.51
CA ARG A 9 28.92 -6.78 -17.86
C ARG A 9 28.55 -5.40 -17.33
N ARG A 10 29.43 -4.84 -16.50
CA ARG A 10 29.29 -3.50 -15.93
C ARG A 10 29.12 -2.44 -17.02
N MET A 11 30.00 -2.43 -18.02
CA MET A 11 29.93 -1.48 -19.13
C MET A 11 28.58 -1.51 -19.85
N LYS A 12 28.02 -2.70 -20.12
CA LYS A 12 26.70 -2.84 -20.73
C LYS A 12 25.59 -2.28 -19.86
N VAL A 13 25.59 -2.64 -18.57
CA VAL A 13 24.60 -2.16 -17.58
C VAL A 13 24.56 -0.63 -17.54
N PHE A 14 25.72 0.01 -17.36
CA PHE A 14 25.79 1.48 -17.30
C PHE A 14 25.47 2.13 -18.65
N THR A 15 25.88 1.53 -19.77
CA THR A 15 25.57 2.05 -21.11
C THR A 15 24.07 2.05 -21.37
N VAL A 16 23.38 0.94 -21.07
CA VAL A 16 21.92 0.86 -21.23
C VAL A 16 21.21 1.82 -20.25
N ALA A 17 21.67 1.93 -19.01
CA ALA A 17 21.13 2.88 -18.04
C ALA A 17 21.22 4.34 -18.54
N VAL A 18 22.39 4.75 -19.07
CA VAL A 18 22.59 6.09 -19.65
C VAL A 18 21.71 6.30 -20.89
N ILE A 19 21.62 5.31 -21.79
CA ILE A 19 20.76 5.38 -22.98
C ILE A 19 19.30 5.59 -22.56
N ILE A 20 18.80 4.82 -21.60
CA ILE A 20 17.42 4.93 -21.11
C ILE A 20 17.19 6.31 -20.49
N TYR A 21 18.10 6.77 -19.64
CA TYR A 21 18.02 8.07 -18.99
C TYR A 21 17.97 9.21 -20.03
N LEU A 22 18.89 9.23 -20.99
CA LEU A 22 18.92 10.23 -22.05
C LEU A 22 17.67 10.18 -22.93
N ASP A 23 17.13 8.98 -23.18
CA ASP A 23 15.92 8.80 -23.97
C ASP A 23 14.68 9.40 -23.27
N TYR A 24 14.55 9.19 -21.96
CA TYR A 24 13.50 9.86 -21.17
C TYR A 24 13.70 11.36 -21.05
N LYS A 25 14.95 11.85 -20.93
CA LYS A 25 15.23 13.29 -20.95
C LYS A 25 14.89 13.94 -22.29
N ALA A 26 15.24 13.28 -23.39
CA ALA A 26 14.86 13.71 -24.73
C ALA A 26 13.33 13.71 -24.91
N LEU A 27 12.63 12.69 -24.39
CA LEU A 27 11.17 12.64 -24.38
C LEU A 27 10.56 13.82 -23.61
N GLN A 28 11.02 14.08 -22.39
CA GLN A 28 10.54 15.20 -21.56
C GLN A 28 10.72 16.55 -22.25
N GLN A 29 11.81 16.73 -23.00
CA GLN A 29 12.05 17.95 -23.78
C GLN A 29 11.16 18.02 -25.02
N ARG A 30 10.94 16.90 -25.74
CA ARG A 30 10.05 16.83 -26.91
C ARG A 30 8.59 17.04 -26.55
N GLU A 31 8.15 16.55 -25.40
CA GLU A 31 6.75 16.67 -24.94
C GLU A 31 6.30 18.13 -24.86
N LYS A 32 7.22 19.05 -24.54
CA LYS A 32 6.94 20.51 -24.47
C LYS A 32 6.39 21.08 -25.79
N TRP A 33 6.73 20.48 -26.93
CA TRP A 33 6.41 20.96 -28.27
C TRP A 33 5.31 20.15 -28.97
N ILE A 34 4.72 19.15 -28.30
CA ILE A 34 3.76 18.21 -28.88
C ILE A 34 2.35 18.42 -28.31
N SER A 35 1.34 18.28 -29.18
CA SER A 35 -0.07 18.40 -28.83
C SER A 35 -0.48 17.37 -27.77
N LYS A 36 -1.37 17.76 -26.84
CA LYS A 36 -1.79 16.91 -25.71
C LYS A 36 -2.29 15.52 -26.15
N THR A 37 -2.96 15.43 -27.30
CA THR A 37 -3.49 14.18 -27.86
C THR A 37 -2.42 13.17 -28.30
N LYS A 38 -1.21 13.62 -28.67
CA LYS A 38 -0.11 12.74 -29.12
C LYS A 38 0.89 12.36 -28.01
N ARG A 39 0.78 12.98 -26.82
CA ARG A 39 1.73 12.78 -25.71
C ARG A 39 1.65 11.38 -25.14
N ALA A 40 0.45 10.88 -24.84
CA ALA A 40 0.27 9.55 -24.26
C ALA A 40 0.89 8.44 -25.15
N ALA A 41 0.62 8.47 -26.45
CA ALA A 41 1.19 7.53 -27.40
C ALA A 41 2.72 7.62 -27.52
N LEU A 42 3.30 8.82 -27.35
CA LEU A 42 4.75 9.01 -27.38
C LEU A 42 5.43 8.44 -26.12
N TRP A 43 4.82 8.65 -24.95
CA TRP A 43 5.26 8.06 -23.69
C TRP A 43 5.19 6.53 -23.77
N GLU A 44 4.08 5.97 -24.24
CA GLU A 44 3.91 4.52 -24.38
C GLU A 44 4.98 3.89 -25.30
N ARG A 45 5.22 4.48 -26.48
CA ARG A 45 6.28 4.02 -27.40
C ARG A 45 7.67 4.08 -26.76
N THR A 46 7.93 5.09 -25.94
CA THR A 46 9.23 5.24 -25.25
C THR A 46 9.37 4.21 -24.13
N HIS A 47 8.29 3.95 -23.38
CA HIS A 47 8.22 2.89 -22.39
C HIS A 47 8.48 1.52 -23.03
N GLU A 48 7.77 1.18 -24.11
CA GLU A 48 7.95 -0.10 -24.79
C GLU A 48 9.37 -0.29 -25.33
N ARG A 49 9.95 0.75 -25.96
CA ARG A 49 11.32 0.70 -26.47
C ARG A 49 12.33 0.47 -25.36
N ASN A 50 12.21 1.18 -24.24
CA ASN A 50 13.15 1.06 -23.13
C ASN A 50 12.93 -0.22 -22.33
N ALA A 51 11.69 -0.67 -22.17
CA ALA A 51 11.36 -1.98 -21.61
C ALA A 51 12.00 -3.12 -22.40
N ARG A 52 11.98 -3.04 -23.74
CA ARG A 52 12.66 -4.02 -24.62
C ARG A 52 14.19 -3.99 -24.46
N ARG A 53 14.80 -2.81 -24.30
CA ARG A 53 16.23 -2.68 -23.99
C ARG A 53 16.58 -3.35 -22.66
N VAL A 54 15.75 -3.13 -21.63
CA VAL A 54 15.93 -3.75 -20.32
C VAL A 54 15.76 -5.26 -20.39
N LEU A 55 14.68 -5.77 -21.01
CA LEU A 55 14.44 -7.20 -21.16
C LEU A 55 15.60 -7.90 -21.88
N ASN A 56 16.04 -7.37 -23.03
CA ASN A 56 17.14 -7.96 -23.79
C ASN A 56 18.44 -8.00 -22.97
N LEU A 57 18.71 -6.95 -22.19
CA LEU A 57 19.87 -6.92 -21.31
C LEU A 57 19.72 -7.94 -20.17
N ILE A 58 18.56 -8.04 -19.54
CA ILE A 58 18.30 -9.00 -18.46
C ILE A 58 18.52 -10.44 -18.96
N VAL A 59 17.96 -10.79 -20.11
CA VAL A 59 18.11 -12.12 -20.73
C VAL A 59 19.57 -12.41 -21.05
N GLU A 60 20.32 -11.44 -21.57
CA GLU A 60 21.73 -11.61 -21.87
C GLU A 60 22.60 -11.76 -20.60
N LEU A 61 22.29 -10.99 -19.56
CA LEU A 61 23.10 -10.94 -18.36
C LEU A 61 22.80 -12.07 -17.37
N GLU A 62 21.57 -12.57 -17.35
CA GLU A 62 21.11 -13.57 -16.39
C GLU A 62 21.36 -13.16 -14.92
N GLY A 63 21.27 -14.11 -13.99
CA GLY A 63 21.61 -13.91 -12.57
C GLY A 63 20.69 -12.92 -11.86
N LEU A 64 21.28 -11.94 -11.15
CA LEU A 64 20.54 -10.96 -10.35
C LEU A 64 19.48 -10.22 -11.18
N TRP A 65 19.79 -9.87 -12.42
CA TRP A 65 18.90 -9.05 -13.24
C TRP A 65 17.62 -9.78 -13.64
N VAL A 66 17.67 -11.11 -13.79
CA VAL A 66 16.46 -11.92 -14.02
C VAL A 66 15.56 -11.84 -12.80
N LYS A 67 16.14 -12.00 -11.62
CA LYS A 67 15.41 -11.90 -10.36
C LYS A 67 14.81 -10.50 -10.13
N LEU A 68 15.60 -9.45 -10.43
CA LEU A 68 15.10 -8.08 -10.38
C LEU A 68 13.96 -7.86 -11.38
N GLY A 69 14.08 -8.40 -12.60
CA GLY A 69 13.03 -8.34 -13.62
C GLY A 69 11.76 -9.08 -13.19
N GLN A 70 11.89 -10.26 -12.59
CA GLN A 70 10.77 -11.03 -12.02
C GLN A 70 10.06 -10.23 -10.93
N TYR A 71 10.80 -9.68 -9.97
CA TYR A 71 10.23 -8.82 -8.93
C TYR A 71 9.54 -7.57 -9.51
N LEU A 72 10.19 -6.88 -10.44
CA LEU A 72 9.64 -5.68 -11.06
C LEU A 72 8.41 -5.96 -11.93
N SER A 73 8.31 -7.17 -12.51
CA SER A 73 7.14 -7.59 -13.30
C SER A 73 5.86 -7.77 -12.48
N THR A 74 5.96 -7.88 -11.15
CA THR A 74 4.80 -7.96 -10.25
C THR A 74 4.43 -6.59 -9.66
N ARG A 75 5.23 -5.55 -9.92
CA ARG A 75 5.11 -4.20 -9.34
C ARG A 75 4.57 -3.18 -10.34
N ALA A 76 3.29 -3.33 -10.71
CA ALA A 76 2.58 -2.38 -11.57
C ALA A 76 2.42 -0.98 -10.95
N ASP A 77 2.65 -0.85 -9.65
CA ASP A 77 2.73 0.41 -8.92
C ASP A 77 4.07 1.15 -9.10
N VAL A 78 5.13 0.45 -9.51
CA VAL A 78 6.49 1.01 -9.67
C VAL A 78 6.82 1.28 -11.14
N LEU A 79 6.41 0.39 -12.05
CA LEU A 79 6.78 0.46 -13.46
C LEU A 79 5.60 0.69 -14.39
N PRO A 80 5.80 1.41 -15.52
CA PRO A 80 4.80 1.52 -16.57
C PRO A 80 4.38 0.15 -17.13
N GLU A 81 3.15 0.07 -17.63
CA GLU A 81 2.52 -1.17 -18.14
C GLU A 81 3.40 -1.91 -19.16
N ALA A 82 4.02 -1.21 -20.12
CA ALA A 82 4.90 -1.82 -21.10
C ALA A 82 6.08 -2.60 -20.50
N TYR A 83 6.64 -2.15 -19.36
CA TYR A 83 7.69 -2.89 -18.65
C TYR A 83 7.12 -4.14 -17.98
N VAL A 84 5.99 -4.00 -17.29
CA VAL A 84 5.33 -5.11 -16.59
C VAL A 84 5.01 -6.24 -17.58
N VAL A 85 4.37 -5.90 -18.71
CA VAL A 85 4.00 -6.86 -19.76
C VAL A 85 5.24 -7.58 -20.33
N LEU A 86 6.30 -6.84 -20.64
CA LEU A 86 7.49 -7.43 -21.25
C LEU A 86 8.31 -8.26 -20.25
N LEU A 87 8.47 -7.78 -19.00
CA LEU A 87 9.26 -8.47 -17.97
C LEU A 87 8.55 -9.72 -17.41
N LYS A 88 7.23 -9.86 -17.56
CA LYS A 88 6.50 -11.10 -17.20
C LYS A 88 7.06 -12.34 -17.91
N GLN A 89 7.67 -12.19 -19.09
CA GLN A 89 8.35 -13.28 -19.81
C GLN A 89 9.53 -13.89 -19.03
N LEU A 90 10.06 -13.17 -18.03
CA LEU A 90 11.15 -13.67 -17.18
C LEU A 90 10.66 -14.63 -16.07
N GLN A 91 9.35 -14.83 -15.93
CA GLN A 91 8.77 -15.77 -14.96
C GLN A 91 8.85 -17.23 -15.43
N ASP A 92 9.12 -17.46 -16.71
CA ASP A 92 9.31 -18.80 -17.25
C ASP A 92 10.63 -19.43 -16.80
N SER A 93 10.69 -20.76 -16.80
CA SER A 93 11.90 -21.50 -16.40
C SER A 93 13.07 -21.17 -17.32
N LEU A 94 14.23 -20.87 -16.72
CA LEU A 94 15.45 -20.59 -17.47
C LEU A 94 16.02 -21.87 -18.11
N PRO A 95 16.80 -21.74 -19.19
CA PRO A 95 17.53 -22.87 -19.76
C PRO A 95 18.48 -23.48 -18.72
N PRO A 96 18.55 -24.82 -18.62
CA PRO A 96 19.42 -25.47 -17.63
C PRO A 96 20.90 -25.31 -17.98
N ARG A 97 21.76 -25.24 -16.95
CA ARG A 97 23.21 -25.27 -17.13
C ARG A 97 23.68 -26.69 -17.46
N PRO A 98 24.84 -26.84 -18.14
CA PRO A 98 25.37 -28.15 -18.50
C PRO A 98 25.57 -29.03 -17.26
N LEU A 99 25.16 -30.29 -17.34
CA LEU A 99 25.25 -31.25 -16.23
C LEU A 99 26.67 -31.40 -15.65
N LYS A 100 27.70 -31.19 -16.48
CA LYS A 100 29.11 -31.19 -16.04
C LYS A 100 29.38 -30.12 -14.98
N GLU A 101 28.76 -28.95 -15.09
CA GLU A 101 28.85 -27.87 -14.11
C GLU A 101 28.19 -28.28 -12.79
N VAL A 102 26.97 -28.82 -12.87
CA VAL A 102 26.21 -29.33 -11.71
C VAL A 102 26.99 -30.39 -10.94
N ARG A 103 27.49 -31.43 -11.65
CA ARG A 103 28.29 -32.51 -11.06
C ARG A 103 29.55 -31.97 -10.38
N ARG A 104 30.20 -30.97 -10.98
CA ARG A 104 31.38 -30.32 -10.42
C ARG A 104 31.06 -29.54 -9.15
N THR A 105 29.97 -28.79 -9.12
CA THR A 105 29.52 -28.08 -7.90
C THR A 105 29.20 -29.08 -6.79
N ILE A 106 28.42 -30.13 -7.07
CA ILE A 106 28.11 -31.19 -6.09
C ILE A 106 29.40 -31.81 -5.53
N GLN A 107 30.35 -32.19 -6.40
CA GLN A 107 31.59 -32.82 -5.97
C GLN A 107 32.48 -31.89 -5.13
N LYS A 108 32.56 -30.60 -5.49
CA LYS A 108 33.34 -29.61 -4.74
C LYS A 108 32.77 -29.38 -3.34
N GLU A 109 31.45 -29.34 -3.22
CA GLU A 109 30.76 -28.99 -1.98
C GLU A 109 30.59 -30.18 -1.03
N LEU A 110 30.26 -31.37 -1.58
CA LEU A 110 29.98 -32.56 -0.78
C LEU A 110 31.17 -33.54 -0.71
N GLY A 111 32.27 -33.25 -1.43
CA GLY A 111 33.50 -34.04 -1.43
C GLY A 111 33.41 -35.41 -2.11
N LYS A 112 32.25 -35.79 -2.66
CA LYS A 112 31.97 -37.09 -3.27
C LYS A 112 31.35 -36.91 -4.65
N SER A 113 31.53 -37.89 -5.54
CA SER A 113 30.90 -37.83 -6.86
C SER A 113 29.39 -38.09 -6.76
N VAL A 114 28.63 -37.67 -7.77
CA VAL A 114 27.18 -37.93 -7.84
C VAL A 114 26.88 -39.43 -7.77
N GLY A 115 27.72 -40.28 -8.39
CA GLY A 115 27.54 -41.74 -8.36
C GLY A 115 27.82 -42.38 -6.99
N ASP A 116 28.60 -41.72 -6.13
CA ASP A 116 28.84 -42.20 -4.76
C ASP A 116 27.72 -41.77 -3.79
N LEU A 117 27.07 -40.64 -4.08
CA LEU A 117 26.05 -40.02 -3.24
C LEU A 117 24.65 -40.56 -3.49
N PHE A 118 24.34 -40.87 -4.75
CA PHE A 118 22.99 -41.19 -5.20
C PHE A 118 22.96 -42.52 -5.96
N SER A 119 21.99 -43.37 -5.65
CA SER A 119 21.71 -44.60 -6.39
C SER A 119 21.13 -44.29 -7.78
N GLU A 120 20.41 -43.17 -7.90
CA GLU A 120 19.87 -42.65 -9.15
C GLU A 120 19.92 -41.12 -9.14
N PHE A 121 20.37 -40.50 -10.24
CA PHE A 121 20.38 -39.04 -10.40
C PHE A 121 19.83 -38.68 -11.77
N PHE A 122 18.73 -37.93 -11.80
CA PHE A 122 18.06 -37.57 -13.05
C PHE A 122 18.77 -36.39 -13.72
N GLU A 123 19.29 -36.62 -14.92
CA GLU A 123 20.07 -35.64 -15.67
C GLU A 123 19.25 -34.41 -16.08
N THR A 124 17.96 -34.62 -16.38
CA THR A 124 17.02 -33.53 -16.66
C THR A 124 16.58 -32.87 -15.35
N PRO A 125 16.78 -31.55 -15.19
CA PRO A 125 16.33 -30.86 -13.97
C PRO A 125 14.81 -30.79 -13.89
N LEU A 126 14.29 -30.85 -12.66
CA LEU A 126 12.88 -30.60 -12.36
C LEU A 126 12.50 -29.12 -12.54
N ALA A 127 13.43 -28.23 -12.19
CA ALA A 127 13.26 -26.79 -12.28
C ALA A 127 14.61 -26.09 -12.43
N THR A 128 14.61 -24.95 -13.10
CA THR A 128 15.76 -24.05 -13.21
C THR A 128 15.34 -22.67 -12.76
N ALA A 129 16.09 -22.11 -11.82
CA ALA A 129 15.90 -20.76 -11.30
C ALA A 129 17.11 -19.87 -11.66
N SER A 130 17.03 -18.60 -11.26
CA SER A 130 18.04 -17.57 -11.55
C SER A 130 19.42 -17.89 -10.95
N ILE A 131 19.47 -18.53 -9.78
CA ILE A 131 20.72 -18.82 -9.06
C ILE A 131 21.10 -20.30 -9.03
N ALA A 132 20.16 -21.20 -9.31
CA ALA A 132 20.33 -22.63 -9.12
C ALA A 132 19.43 -23.45 -10.04
N GLN A 133 19.70 -24.75 -10.12
CA GLN A 133 18.79 -25.72 -10.72
C GLN A 133 18.55 -26.91 -9.79
N VAL A 134 17.37 -27.50 -9.89
CA VAL A 134 16.89 -28.56 -9.00
C VAL A 134 16.81 -29.86 -9.77
N HIS A 135 17.47 -30.90 -9.27
CA HIS A 135 17.45 -32.23 -9.85
C HIS A 135 16.72 -33.21 -8.93
N ARG A 136 16.04 -34.19 -9.52
CA ARG A 136 15.56 -35.35 -8.77
C ARG A 136 16.70 -36.34 -8.59
N ALA A 137 16.77 -36.97 -7.42
CA ALA A 137 17.68 -38.07 -7.16
C ALA A 137 17.08 -39.06 -6.16
N THR A 138 17.75 -40.21 -6.02
CA THR A 138 17.46 -41.22 -5.01
C THR A 138 18.75 -41.49 -4.24
N LEU A 139 18.69 -41.39 -2.91
CA LEU A 139 19.83 -41.70 -2.05
C LEU A 139 20.13 -43.21 -2.05
N ASN A 140 21.30 -43.59 -1.54
CA ASN A 140 21.70 -45.01 -1.45
C ASN A 140 20.81 -45.83 -0.50
N ASP A 141 20.09 -45.18 0.40
CA ASP A 141 19.11 -45.81 1.31
C ASP A 141 17.68 -45.89 0.71
N GLY A 142 17.50 -45.46 -0.54
CA GLY A 142 16.22 -45.51 -1.26
C GLY A 142 15.32 -44.29 -1.07
N ARG A 143 15.68 -43.31 -0.21
CA ARG A 143 14.90 -42.07 -0.07
C ARG A 143 14.97 -41.24 -1.34
N LYS A 144 13.82 -40.75 -1.80
CA LYS A 144 13.71 -39.84 -2.96
C LYS A 144 13.95 -38.41 -2.49
N VAL A 145 14.80 -37.69 -3.22
CA VAL A 145 15.25 -36.35 -2.84
C VAL A 145 15.26 -35.39 -4.02
N VAL A 146 15.23 -34.11 -3.71
CA VAL A 146 15.60 -33.04 -4.64
C VAL A 146 16.96 -32.48 -4.26
N VAL A 147 17.79 -32.20 -5.27
CA VAL A 147 19.13 -31.64 -5.13
C VAL A 147 19.13 -30.29 -5.82
N LYS A 148 19.03 -29.21 -5.04
CA LYS A 148 19.15 -27.81 -5.49
C LYS A 148 20.64 -27.46 -5.54
N VAL A 149 21.14 -27.14 -6.72
CA VAL A 149 22.56 -26.88 -6.97
C VAL A 149 22.72 -25.48 -7.52
N GLN A 150 23.49 -24.65 -6.82
CA GLN A 150 23.80 -23.29 -7.26
C GLN A 150 24.66 -23.32 -8.54
N HIS A 151 24.36 -22.42 -9.48
CA HIS A 151 25.15 -22.27 -10.70
C HIS A 151 26.57 -21.81 -10.37
N GLU A 152 27.57 -22.32 -11.09
CA GLU A 152 28.96 -22.08 -10.72
C GLU A 152 29.37 -20.63 -10.99
N GLY A 153 29.93 -19.97 -9.96
CA GLY A 153 30.39 -18.59 -10.06
C GLY A 153 29.28 -17.53 -9.98
N ILE A 154 28.03 -17.92 -9.76
CA ILE A 154 26.90 -16.97 -9.69
C ILE A 154 27.04 -15.98 -8.51
N LYS A 155 27.60 -16.43 -7.37
CA LYS A 155 27.80 -15.58 -6.20
C LYS A 155 28.57 -14.31 -6.52
N THR A 156 29.70 -14.44 -7.21
CA THR A 156 30.53 -13.28 -7.59
C THR A 156 29.78 -12.35 -8.55
N VAL A 157 29.02 -12.91 -9.48
CA VAL A 157 28.24 -12.14 -10.46
C VAL A 157 27.16 -11.32 -9.78
N ILE A 158 26.37 -11.95 -8.90
CA ILE A 158 25.28 -11.28 -8.19
C ILE A 158 25.80 -10.16 -7.29
N LEU A 159 26.90 -10.39 -6.57
CA LEU A 159 27.47 -9.36 -5.70
C LEU A 159 27.98 -8.14 -6.49
N GLU A 160 28.60 -8.34 -7.65
CA GLU A 160 29.01 -7.24 -8.53
C GLU A 160 27.81 -6.53 -9.17
N ASP A 161 26.74 -7.25 -9.46
CA ASP A 161 25.53 -6.67 -10.01
C ASP A 161 24.74 -5.85 -9.02
N LEU A 162 24.69 -6.29 -7.76
CA LEU A 162 24.12 -5.50 -6.67
C LEU A 162 24.85 -4.17 -6.54
N LYS A 163 26.19 -4.17 -6.62
CA LYS A 163 26.99 -2.93 -6.64
C LYS A 163 26.64 -2.04 -7.83
N ASN A 164 26.45 -2.62 -9.02
CA ASN A 164 26.06 -1.88 -10.22
C ASN A 164 24.66 -1.28 -10.08
N ALA A 165 23.69 -2.06 -9.59
CA ALA A 165 22.33 -1.60 -9.33
C ALA A 165 22.30 -0.46 -8.30
N LYS A 166 23.02 -0.62 -7.18
CA LYS A 166 23.16 0.42 -6.15
C LYS A 166 23.77 1.71 -6.73
N SER A 167 24.85 1.58 -7.50
CA SER A 167 25.50 2.73 -8.15
C SER A 167 24.58 3.47 -9.12
N ILE A 168 23.72 2.75 -9.86
CA ILE A 168 22.72 3.36 -10.74
C ILE A 168 21.66 4.09 -9.91
N VAL A 169 21.16 3.48 -8.85
CA VAL A 169 20.16 4.10 -7.96
C VAL A 169 20.74 5.35 -7.29
N ASP A 170 21.97 5.31 -6.80
CA ASP A 170 22.67 6.48 -6.23
C ASP A 170 22.81 7.61 -7.24
N TRP A 171 23.22 7.28 -8.47
CA TRP A 171 23.34 8.26 -9.54
C TRP A 171 21.98 8.88 -9.91
N ILE A 172 20.91 8.08 -9.97
CA ILE A 172 19.55 8.56 -10.24
C ILE A 172 19.06 9.42 -9.07
N ALA A 173 19.27 9.03 -7.82
CA ALA A 173 18.87 9.83 -6.66
C ALA A 173 19.62 11.16 -6.61
N TRP A 174 20.88 11.20 -7.05
CA TRP A 174 21.63 12.45 -7.20
C TRP A 174 21.13 13.31 -8.36
N ALA A 175 20.88 12.72 -9.55
CA ALA A 175 20.45 13.45 -10.74
C ALA A 175 18.98 13.90 -10.66
N GLU A 176 18.12 13.08 -10.05
CA GLU A 176 16.68 13.25 -9.91
C GLU A 176 16.22 12.94 -8.47
N PRO A 177 16.45 13.85 -7.50
CA PRO A 177 16.18 13.58 -6.08
C PRO A 177 14.75 13.19 -5.71
N GLN A 178 13.78 13.43 -6.60
CA GLN A 178 12.40 12.96 -6.45
C GLN A 178 12.23 11.45 -6.66
N TYR A 179 13.22 10.75 -7.23
CA TYR A 179 13.21 9.33 -7.52
C TYR A 179 14.28 8.60 -6.69
N ASP A 180 14.26 8.82 -5.37
CA ASP A 180 15.18 8.16 -4.44
C ASP A 180 14.69 6.74 -4.13
N PHE A 181 15.26 5.76 -4.84
CA PHE A 181 14.99 4.34 -4.63
C PHE A 181 15.99 3.67 -3.68
N ASN A 182 16.84 4.44 -2.98
CA ASN A 182 17.84 3.89 -2.06
C ASN A 182 17.26 2.94 -1.01
N PRO A 183 16.14 3.26 -0.32
CA PRO A 183 15.56 2.36 0.68
C PRO A 183 15.22 0.97 0.12
N MET A 184 14.82 0.89 -1.15
CA MET A 184 14.48 -0.38 -1.80
C MET A 184 15.74 -1.17 -2.16
N ILE A 185 16.74 -0.53 -2.75
CA ILE A 185 17.98 -1.23 -3.16
C ILE A 185 18.86 -1.59 -1.95
N ASP A 186 18.82 -0.81 -0.86
CA ASP A 186 19.54 -1.12 0.38
C ASP A 186 19.02 -2.42 1.00
N GLU A 187 17.70 -2.60 1.01
CA GLU A 187 17.10 -3.85 1.46
C GLU A 187 17.49 -5.03 0.56
N TRP A 188 17.53 -4.82 -0.76
CA TRP A 188 18.02 -5.85 -1.70
C TRP A 188 19.49 -6.19 -1.48
N CYS A 189 20.35 -5.20 -1.25
CA CYS A 189 21.77 -5.41 -0.94
C CYS A 189 21.97 -6.23 0.34
N LYS A 190 21.03 -6.14 1.29
CA LYS A 190 21.04 -6.90 2.54
C LYS A 190 20.49 -8.32 2.36
N GLU A 191 19.41 -8.50 1.61
CA GLU A 191 18.68 -9.77 1.54
C GLU A 191 19.17 -10.68 0.39
N ALA A 192 19.47 -10.14 -0.79
CA ALA A 192 19.88 -10.95 -1.95
C ALA A 192 21.14 -11.82 -1.71
N PRO A 193 22.16 -11.38 -0.93
CA PRO A 193 23.30 -12.24 -0.61
C PRO A 193 22.95 -13.48 0.23
N LYS A 194 21.88 -13.44 1.03
CA LYS A 194 21.49 -14.57 1.88
C LYS A 194 21.01 -15.77 1.07
N GLU A 195 20.38 -15.53 -0.07
CA GLU A 195 19.96 -16.60 -0.98
C GLU A 195 21.12 -17.29 -1.71
N LEU A 196 22.33 -16.72 -1.64
CA LEU A 196 23.53 -17.36 -2.17
C LEU A 196 24.14 -18.37 -1.19
N ASP A 197 23.54 -18.52 -0.01
CA ASP A 197 23.95 -19.44 1.05
C ASP A 197 22.81 -20.39 1.38
N PHE A 198 22.90 -21.62 0.88
CA PHE A 198 21.87 -22.64 1.11
C PHE A 198 21.86 -23.22 2.53
N ASP A 199 22.90 -22.99 3.35
CA ASP A 199 22.82 -23.33 4.77
C ASP A 199 21.84 -22.41 5.50
N HIS A 200 21.72 -21.16 5.06
CA HIS A 200 20.71 -20.22 5.56
C HIS A 200 19.29 -20.66 5.17
N GLU A 201 19.05 -21.05 3.92
CA GLU A 201 17.76 -21.59 3.46
C GLU A 201 17.37 -22.89 4.20
N ALA A 202 18.35 -23.78 4.42
CA ALA A 202 18.16 -25.00 5.20
C ALA A 202 17.69 -24.70 6.63
N GLU A 203 18.35 -23.77 7.32
CA GLU A 203 18.00 -23.43 8.70
C GLU A 203 16.64 -22.72 8.80
N ASN A 204 16.32 -21.86 7.83
CA ASN A 204 15.00 -21.25 7.72
C ASN A 204 13.91 -22.32 7.55
N THR A 205 14.15 -23.30 6.67
CA THR A 205 13.22 -24.41 6.41
C THR A 205 12.98 -25.22 7.68
N ARG A 206 14.04 -25.57 8.43
CA ARG A 206 13.92 -26.26 9.73
C ARG A 206 13.14 -25.43 10.75
N THR A 207 13.41 -24.13 10.83
CA THR A 207 12.75 -23.22 11.76
C THR A 207 11.25 -23.12 11.48
N VAL A 208 10.86 -22.86 10.22
CA VAL A 208 9.45 -22.78 9.84
C VAL A 208 8.76 -24.12 10.01
N SER A 209 9.40 -25.23 9.61
CA SER A 209 8.88 -26.58 9.82
C SER A 209 8.60 -26.85 11.29
N LYS A 210 9.52 -26.50 12.19
CA LYS A 210 9.33 -26.65 13.64
C LYS A 210 8.20 -25.79 14.18
N ASN A 211 8.09 -24.54 13.74
CA ASN A 211 7.07 -23.61 14.20
C ASN A 211 5.66 -24.05 13.79
N LEU A 212 5.50 -24.51 12.53
CA LEU A 212 4.21 -24.96 12.01
C LEU A 212 3.84 -26.38 12.47
N ASN A 213 4.82 -27.24 12.76
CA ASN A 213 4.61 -28.59 13.29
C ASN A 213 4.42 -28.66 14.80
N TYR A 214 4.21 -27.54 15.50
CA TYR A 214 3.98 -27.55 16.94
C TYR A 214 2.63 -28.22 17.28
N LYS A 215 2.64 -29.55 17.35
CA LYS A 215 1.56 -30.36 17.93
C LYS A 215 1.49 -30.01 19.41
N SER A 216 0.30 -29.59 19.87
CA SER A 216 -0.02 -29.41 21.29
C SER A 216 0.40 -30.67 22.04
N ASN A 217 1.51 -30.58 22.79
CA ASN A 217 1.99 -31.63 23.68
C ASN A 217 1.14 -31.69 24.98
N ARG A 218 -0.17 -31.44 24.85
CA ARG A 218 -1.16 -31.58 25.92
C ARG A 218 -2.32 -32.36 25.33
N ASP A 219 -2.52 -33.55 25.91
CA ASP A 219 -3.73 -34.34 25.75
C ASP A 219 -4.96 -33.44 25.88
N SER A 220 -5.93 -33.67 24.99
CA SER A 220 -7.26 -33.05 24.92
C SER A 220 -7.33 -31.72 24.14
N ILE A 221 -8.05 -31.78 23.01
CA ILE A 221 -8.50 -30.69 22.13
C ILE A 221 -7.43 -30.25 21.12
N ILE A 222 -7.64 -30.63 19.85
CA ILE A 222 -6.96 -30.03 18.69
C ILE A 222 -7.27 -28.52 18.75
N PRO A 223 -6.28 -27.63 18.92
CA PRO A 223 -6.55 -26.20 18.88
C PRO A 223 -7.16 -25.84 17.53
N GLU A 224 -8.16 -24.95 17.48
CA GLU A 224 -8.76 -24.43 16.23
C GLU A 224 -7.74 -23.76 15.27
N ASN A 225 -6.48 -23.63 15.70
CA ASN A 225 -5.41 -22.90 15.03
C ASN A 225 -4.28 -23.80 14.49
N VAL A 226 -4.49 -25.12 14.33
CA VAL A 226 -3.49 -25.97 13.66
C VAL A 226 -3.40 -25.60 12.18
N VAL A 227 -2.18 -25.39 11.68
CA VAL A 227 -1.90 -25.15 10.27
C VAL A 227 -1.66 -26.51 9.60
N ASP A 228 -2.41 -26.85 8.55
CA ASP A 228 -2.26 -28.14 7.84
C ASP A 228 -1.48 -27.96 6.53
N VAL A 229 -0.15 -27.89 6.65
CA VAL A 229 0.77 -27.79 5.50
C VAL A 229 1.91 -28.81 5.59
N LEU A 230 2.52 -29.10 4.44
CA LEU A 230 3.68 -29.96 4.32
C LEU A 230 4.92 -29.14 3.99
N ILE A 231 6.06 -29.46 4.63
CA ILE A 231 7.36 -28.86 4.37
C ILE A 231 8.37 -30.01 4.21
N PRO A 232 9.18 -30.01 3.13
CA PRO A 232 10.14 -31.09 2.90
C PRO A 232 11.22 -31.12 3.99
N GLU A 233 11.60 -32.32 4.40
CA GLU A 233 12.72 -32.49 5.34
C GLU A 233 14.05 -32.03 4.72
N VAL A 234 14.85 -31.30 5.49
CA VAL A 234 16.22 -30.94 5.11
C VAL A 234 17.15 -32.10 5.43
N ILE A 235 17.66 -32.77 4.41
CA ILE A 235 18.51 -33.96 4.57
C ILE A 235 19.98 -33.57 4.72
N GLN A 236 20.47 -32.69 3.85
CA GLN A 236 21.86 -32.22 3.86
C GLN A 236 21.95 -30.85 3.20
N SER A 237 22.82 -29.98 3.70
CA SER A 237 23.10 -28.67 3.12
C SER A 237 24.59 -28.38 3.10
N SER A 238 24.98 -27.50 2.19
CA SER A 238 26.22 -26.72 2.15
C SER A 238 25.90 -25.35 1.58
N GLU A 239 26.88 -24.45 1.52
CA GLU A 239 26.72 -23.11 0.93
C GLU A 239 26.08 -23.13 -0.47
N LYS A 240 26.40 -24.13 -1.33
CA LYS A 240 25.95 -24.19 -2.74
C LYS A 240 25.12 -25.40 -3.12
N VAL A 241 24.87 -26.35 -2.21
CA VAL A 241 24.04 -27.54 -2.47
C VAL A 241 23.05 -27.75 -1.33
N LEU A 242 21.77 -27.90 -1.67
CA LEU A 242 20.71 -28.22 -0.72
C LEU A 242 19.99 -29.50 -1.16
N ILE A 243 19.94 -30.49 -0.27
CA ILE A 243 19.24 -31.76 -0.47
C ILE A 243 18.01 -31.78 0.44
N LEU A 244 16.84 -31.83 -0.17
CA LEU A 244 15.55 -31.90 0.52
C LEU A 244 14.81 -33.19 0.16
N GLU A 245 13.89 -33.61 1.01
CA GLU A 245 12.90 -34.64 0.67
C GLU A 245 12.17 -34.29 -0.65
N TYR A 246 12.03 -35.29 -1.53
CA TYR A 246 11.21 -35.12 -2.72
C TYR A 246 9.72 -35.26 -2.38
N MET A 247 8.99 -34.16 -2.49
CA MET A 247 7.53 -34.15 -2.38
C MET A 247 6.88 -34.16 -3.76
N ASP A 248 6.08 -35.19 -4.05
CA ASP A 248 5.32 -35.28 -5.30
C ASP A 248 4.01 -34.49 -5.19
N GLY A 249 3.86 -33.46 -6.01
CA GLY A 249 2.72 -32.56 -5.95
C GLY A 249 2.42 -31.86 -7.27
N VAL A 250 1.24 -31.26 -7.34
CA VAL A 250 0.73 -30.50 -8.48
C VAL A 250 1.03 -29.01 -8.28
N ARG A 251 1.43 -28.30 -9.33
CA ARG A 251 1.69 -26.84 -9.25
C ARG A 251 0.39 -26.06 -9.07
N LEU A 252 0.43 -24.96 -8.33
CA LEU A 252 -0.75 -24.10 -8.12
C LEU A 252 -1.36 -23.53 -9.41
N ASN A 253 -0.55 -23.35 -10.46
CA ASN A 253 -1.03 -22.82 -11.74
C ASN A 253 -1.56 -23.91 -12.71
N ASP A 254 -1.46 -25.19 -12.34
CA ASP A 254 -1.97 -26.30 -13.14
C ASP A 254 -3.44 -26.58 -12.81
N GLN A 255 -4.30 -25.72 -13.36
CA GLN A 255 -5.74 -25.75 -13.09
C GLN A 255 -6.41 -27.06 -13.54
N GLU A 256 -5.90 -27.70 -14.58
CA GLU A 256 -6.43 -28.95 -15.12
C GLU A 256 -6.21 -30.09 -14.14
N SER A 257 -4.98 -30.27 -13.68
CA SER A 257 -4.63 -31.30 -12.69
C SER A 257 -5.33 -31.08 -11.35
N LEU A 258 -5.44 -29.83 -10.88
CA LEU A 258 -6.16 -29.52 -9.64
C LEU A 258 -7.66 -29.84 -9.73
N ASN A 259 -8.28 -29.58 -10.88
CA ASN A 259 -9.68 -29.95 -11.11
C ASN A 259 -9.86 -31.47 -11.17
N ALA A 260 -8.95 -32.18 -11.84
CA ALA A 260 -9.01 -33.64 -11.97
C ALA A 260 -8.88 -34.35 -10.61
N LEU A 261 -8.08 -33.79 -9.69
CA LEU A 261 -7.94 -34.25 -8.32
C LEU A 261 -9.11 -33.83 -7.40
N GLY A 262 -10.01 -32.96 -7.86
CA GLY A 262 -11.12 -32.46 -7.03
C GLY A 262 -10.67 -31.56 -5.88
N VAL A 263 -9.56 -30.83 -6.05
CA VAL A 263 -9.00 -29.96 -5.01
C VAL A 263 -9.93 -28.79 -4.72
N ASP A 264 -10.29 -28.62 -3.45
CA ASP A 264 -10.96 -27.41 -2.97
C ASP A 264 -9.96 -26.25 -2.91
N LYS A 265 -10.02 -25.39 -3.93
CA LYS A 265 -9.11 -24.24 -4.07
C LYS A 265 -9.31 -23.18 -3.00
N GLN A 266 -10.53 -23.05 -2.48
CA GLN A 266 -10.80 -22.09 -1.42
C GLN A 266 -10.12 -22.57 -0.13
N LYS A 267 -10.35 -23.82 0.24
CA LYS A 267 -9.70 -24.43 1.41
C LYS A 267 -8.18 -24.42 1.29
N LEU A 268 -7.64 -24.71 0.10
CA LEU A 268 -6.20 -24.65 -0.17
C LEU A 268 -5.64 -23.24 0.09
N LEU A 269 -6.31 -22.20 -0.41
CA LEU A 269 -5.90 -20.82 -0.22
C LEU A 269 -6.02 -20.38 1.24
N GLU A 270 -7.07 -20.81 1.93
CA GLU A 270 -7.26 -20.58 3.36
C GLU A 270 -6.11 -21.18 4.17
N GLU A 271 -5.68 -22.41 3.88
CA GLU A 271 -4.55 -23.05 4.58
C GLU A 271 -3.20 -22.37 4.27
N ILE A 272 -2.96 -21.97 3.01
CA ILE A 272 -1.77 -21.19 2.66
C ILE A 272 -1.78 -19.86 3.43
N THR A 273 -2.93 -19.17 3.45
CA THR A 273 -3.06 -17.89 4.14
C THR A 273 -2.86 -18.07 5.64
N ARG A 274 -3.46 -19.10 6.24
CA ARG A 274 -3.31 -19.45 7.66
C ARG A 274 -1.85 -19.73 8.01
N ALA A 275 -1.11 -20.45 7.16
CA ALA A 275 0.31 -20.70 7.35
C ALA A 275 1.15 -19.41 7.36
N TYR A 276 0.88 -18.48 6.45
CA TYR A 276 1.56 -17.18 6.41
C TYR A 276 1.14 -16.28 7.58
N SER A 277 -0.15 -16.27 7.94
CA SER A 277 -0.64 -15.54 9.12
C SER A 277 -0.01 -16.06 10.41
N HIS A 278 0.13 -17.39 10.57
CA HIS A 278 0.82 -17.97 11.72
C HIS A 278 2.28 -17.50 11.79
N GLN A 279 3.00 -17.64 10.67
CA GLN A 279 4.38 -17.17 10.56
C GLN A 279 4.56 -15.69 10.92
N ILE A 280 3.65 -14.81 10.45
CA ILE A 280 3.73 -13.37 10.70
C ILE A 280 3.31 -13.00 12.12
N TYR A 281 2.11 -13.42 12.56
CA TYR A 281 1.48 -12.92 13.79
C TYR A 281 1.77 -13.77 15.03
N VAL A 282 2.01 -15.08 14.86
CA VAL A 282 2.32 -15.98 15.98
C VAL A 282 3.82 -16.06 16.14
N ASP A 283 4.53 -16.53 15.13
CA ASP A 283 5.98 -16.77 15.22
C ASP A 283 6.76 -15.46 15.16
N GLY A 284 6.39 -14.56 14.24
CA GLY A 284 7.20 -13.40 13.88
C GLY A 284 8.42 -13.78 13.06
N PHE A 285 8.35 -14.91 12.37
CA PHE A 285 9.35 -15.40 11.44
C PHE A 285 8.62 -15.94 10.22
N PHE A 286 8.72 -15.22 9.11
CA PHE A 286 7.86 -15.48 7.95
C PHE A 286 8.62 -15.48 6.64
N ASN A 287 8.13 -16.26 5.69
CA ASN A 287 8.59 -16.25 4.31
C ASN A 287 8.15 -14.96 3.60
N GLY A 288 9.11 -14.23 3.05
CA GLY A 288 8.92 -12.98 2.32
C GLY A 288 8.65 -13.15 0.81
N ASP A 289 8.69 -14.39 0.28
CA ASP A 289 8.47 -14.68 -1.14
C ASP A 289 7.29 -15.65 -1.37
N PRO A 290 6.04 -15.15 -1.44
CA PRO A 290 4.86 -15.97 -1.70
C PRO A 290 4.67 -16.28 -3.20
N HIS A 291 5.75 -16.44 -3.96
CA HIS A 291 5.66 -16.75 -5.39
C HIS A 291 4.91 -18.08 -5.64
N PRO A 292 3.97 -18.17 -6.60
CA PRO A 292 3.20 -19.40 -6.84
C PRO A 292 4.06 -20.64 -7.13
N GLY A 293 5.27 -20.46 -7.65
CA GLY A 293 6.24 -21.54 -7.88
C GLY A 293 6.81 -22.17 -6.62
N ASN A 294 6.66 -21.54 -5.45
CA ASN A 294 7.15 -22.04 -4.17
C ASN A 294 6.13 -22.95 -3.46
N PHE A 295 5.01 -23.27 -4.14
CA PHE A 295 3.94 -24.09 -3.63
C PHE A 295 3.65 -25.27 -4.55
N LEU A 296 3.39 -26.43 -3.94
CA LEU A 296 2.73 -27.56 -4.59
C LEU A 296 1.48 -27.95 -3.80
N VAL A 297 0.65 -28.78 -4.41
CA VAL A 297 -0.52 -29.41 -3.77
C VAL A 297 -0.28 -30.91 -3.73
N SER A 298 -0.42 -31.53 -2.56
CA SER A 298 -0.25 -32.98 -2.44
C SER A 298 -1.28 -33.73 -3.27
N LYS A 299 -0.84 -34.77 -3.98
CA LYS A 299 -1.74 -35.62 -4.78
C LYS A 299 -2.67 -36.47 -3.93
N GLU A 300 -2.26 -36.79 -2.70
CA GLU A 300 -3.07 -37.56 -1.77
C GLU A 300 -4.06 -36.65 -1.01
N PRO A 301 -5.31 -37.10 -0.79
CA PRO A 301 -6.25 -36.44 0.12
C PRO A 301 -5.64 -36.27 1.53
N PRO A 302 -5.88 -35.14 2.23
CA PRO A 302 -6.82 -34.08 1.90
C PRO A 302 -6.29 -32.96 0.97
N HIS A 303 -5.29 -33.24 0.12
CA HIS A 303 -4.69 -32.27 -0.84
C HIS A 303 -4.10 -31.03 -0.16
N ARG A 304 -3.08 -31.26 0.67
CA ARG A 304 -2.45 -30.24 1.50
C ARG A 304 -1.52 -29.35 0.69
N PRO A 305 -1.40 -28.06 1.03
CA PRO A 305 -0.33 -27.21 0.51
C PRO A 305 1.04 -27.75 0.94
N ILE A 306 1.98 -27.75 0.01
CA ILE A 306 3.40 -28.05 0.23
C ILE A 306 4.17 -26.75 0.03
N LEU A 307 4.92 -26.31 1.03
CA LEU A 307 5.75 -25.11 0.99
C LEU A 307 7.21 -25.50 0.72
N LEU A 308 7.81 -24.98 -0.35
CA LEU A 308 9.10 -25.47 -0.85
C LEU A 308 10.32 -24.60 -0.57
N ASP A 309 10.18 -23.27 -0.65
CA ASP A 309 11.32 -22.35 -0.63
C ASP A 309 11.23 -21.38 0.54
N PHE A 310 12.28 -21.36 1.37
CA PHE A 310 12.46 -20.48 2.52
C PHE A 310 13.78 -19.69 2.43
N GLY A 311 14.25 -19.42 1.21
CA GLY A 311 15.47 -18.66 0.96
C GLY A 311 15.37 -17.20 1.43
N LEU A 312 14.16 -16.63 1.41
CA LEU A 312 13.87 -15.28 1.86
C LEU A 312 12.92 -15.28 3.05
N THR A 313 13.44 -15.41 4.27
CA THR A 313 12.65 -15.24 5.50
C THR A 313 13.02 -13.96 6.25
N LYS A 314 12.07 -13.43 7.01
CA LYS A 314 12.26 -12.25 7.85
C LYS A 314 11.71 -12.45 9.24
N SER A 315 12.42 -11.86 10.21
CA SER A 315 11.95 -11.77 11.59
C SER A 315 11.32 -10.41 11.85
N VAL A 316 10.23 -10.39 12.59
CA VAL A 316 9.56 -9.18 13.07
C VAL A 316 9.45 -9.22 14.60
N SER A 317 9.74 -8.08 15.24
CA SER A 317 9.62 -7.96 16.69
C SER A 317 8.16 -8.12 17.15
N THR A 318 7.95 -8.47 18.42
CA THR A 318 6.60 -8.53 19.01
C THR A 318 5.83 -7.21 18.85
N SER A 319 6.51 -6.07 19.00
CA SER A 319 5.91 -4.75 18.76
C SER A 319 5.42 -4.58 17.31
N MET A 320 6.23 -5.01 16.34
CA MET A 320 5.87 -4.97 14.92
C MET A 320 4.71 -5.92 14.61
N LYS A 321 4.67 -7.12 15.21
CA LYS A 321 3.54 -8.05 15.08
C LYS A 321 2.23 -7.43 15.57
N GLN A 322 2.26 -6.82 16.74
CA GLN A 322 1.09 -6.14 17.32
C GLN A 322 0.65 -4.95 16.47
N ALA A 323 1.59 -4.14 16.00
CA ALA A 323 1.30 -3.02 15.12
C ALA A 323 0.70 -3.47 13.78
N LEU A 324 1.22 -4.54 13.17
CA LEU A 324 0.64 -5.17 11.98
C LEU A 324 -0.79 -5.68 12.25
N ALA A 325 -1.02 -6.39 13.36
CA ALA A 325 -2.35 -6.87 13.71
C ALA A 325 -3.35 -5.71 13.93
N LYS A 326 -2.92 -4.67 14.65
CA LYS A 326 -3.68 -3.42 14.85
C LYS A 326 -4.01 -2.73 13.53
N MET A 327 -3.06 -2.69 12.60
CA MET A 327 -3.27 -2.14 11.25
C MET A 327 -4.40 -2.88 10.53
N PHE A 328 -4.36 -4.22 10.48
CA PHE A 328 -5.40 -5.00 9.80
C PHE A 328 -6.78 -4.88 10.47
N LEU A 329 -6.84 -4.91 11.80
CA LEU A 329 -8.09 -4.73 12.54
C LEU A 329 -8.68 -3.33 12.28
N ALA A 330 -7.86 -2.29 12.37
CA ALA A 330 -8.26 -0.92 12.10
C ALA A 330 -8.78 -0.74 10.67
N CYS A 331 -8.13 -1.36 9.68
CA CYS A 331 -8.60 -1.38 8.30
C CYS A 331 -9.97 -2.08 8.16
N ALA A 332 -10.17 -3.21 8.83
CA ALA A 332 -11.42 -3.96 8.78
C ALA A 332 -12.58 -3.21 9.45
N GLU A 333 -12.30 -2.48 10.53
CA GLU A 333 -13.30 -1.76 11.34
C GLU A 333 -13.56 -0.32 10.86
N GLY A 334 -12.81 0.19 9.89
CA GLY A 334 -12.95 1.59 9.47
C GLY A 334 -12.25 2.60 10.41
N ASP A 335 -11.42 2.14 11.36
CA ASP A 335 -10.81 2.99 12.38
C ASP A 335 -9.53 3.65 11.87
N LEU A 336 -9.68 4.86 11.33
CA LEU A 336 -8.56 5.67 10.84
C LEU A 336 -7.55 6.03 11.93
N VAL A 337 -7.99 6.24 13.17
CA VAL A 337 -7.10 6.66 14.27
C VAL A 337 -6.22 5.50 14.69
N ALA A 338 -6.82 4.31 14.87
CA ALA A 338 -6.08 3.09 15.14
C ALA A 338 -5.11 2.74 14.00
N LEU A 339 -5.51 2.96 12.75
CA LEU A 339 -4.66 2.73 11.57
C LEU A 339 -3.44 3.66 11.55
N LEU A 340 -3.63 4.97 11.77
CA LEU A 340 -2.52 5.93 11.85
C LEU A 340 -1.59 5.63 13.03
N SER A 341 -2.14 5.23 14.16
CA SER A 341 -1.37 4.78 15.32
C SER A 341 -0.55 3.52 15.01
N ALA A 342 -1.11 2.55 14.31
CA ALA A 342 -0.40 1.35 13.88
C ALA A 342 0.76 1.71 12.93
N PHE A 343 0.55 2.62 11.98
CA PHE A 343 1.63 3.11 11.11
C PHE A 343 2.77 3.78 11.89
N ALA A 344 2.44 4.61 12.87
CA ALA A 344 3.45 5.24 13.72
C ALA A 344 4.27 4.21 14.52
N GLU A 345 3.62 3.17 15.07
CA GLU A 345 4.27 2.07 15.80
C GLU A 345 5.20 1.25 14.89
N MET A 346 4.85 1.07 13.61
CA MET A 346 5.71 0.43 12.60
C MET A 346 6.88 1.32 12.14
N GLY A 347 7.02 2.53 12.69
CA GLY A 347 8.06 3.50 12.33
C GLY A 347 7.76 4.25 11.03
N LEU A 348 6.56 4.10 10.48
CA LEU A 348 6.09 4.85 9.33
C LEU A 348 5.77 6.27 9.80
N LYS A 349 6.77 7.14 9.68
CA LYS A 349 6.60 8.59 9.89
C LYS A 349 5.88 9.16 8.69
N LEU A 350 4.58 8.89 8.62
CA LEU A 350 3.71 9.66 7.76
C LEU A 350 3.94 11.11 8.14
N ARG A 351 4.28 11.91 7.13
CA ARG A 351 4.25 13.34 7.29
C ARG A 351 2.77 13.68 7.47
N VAL A 352 2.29 13.65 8.71
CA VAL A 352 0.92 14.05 9.14
C VAL A 352 0.60 15.47 8.65
N ASP A 353 1.66 16.16 8.25
CA ASP A 353 1.72 17.46 7.68
C ASP A 353 1.27 17.50 6.17
N LEU A 354 1.13 16.36 5.50
CA LEU A 354 0.62 16.19 4.13
C LEU A 354 -0.62 15.27 4.13
N PRO A 355 -1.84 15.80 4.35
CA PRO A 355 -3.06 15.00 4.47
C PRO A 355 -3.37 14.16 3.22
N GLU A 356 -2.89 14.58 2.04
CA GLU A 356 -2.99 13.77 0.81
C GLU A 356 -2.27 12.41 0.93
N GLN A 357 -1.12 12.33 1.62
CA GLN A 357 -0.41 11.05 1.80
C GLN A 357 -1.15 10.12 2.76
N ALA A 358 -1.66 10.67 3.86
CA ALA A 358 -2.49 9.91 4.80
C ALA A 358 -3.79 9.43 4.14
N MET A 359 -4.45 10.28 3.35
CA MET A 359 -5.66 9.94 2.59
C MET A 359 -5.38 8.97 1.44
N GLU A 360 -4.23 9.03 0.77
CA GLU A 360 -3.81 8.03 -0.24
C GLU A 360 -3.60 6.66 0.41
N VAL A 361 -2.89 6.61 1.54
CA VAL A 361 -2.71 5.38 2.31
C VAL A 361 -4.06 4.85 2.80
N THR A 362 -4.90 5.71 3.36
CA THR A 362 -6.28 5.39 3.78
C THR A 362 -7.07 4.80 2.61
N ASN A 363 -7.09 5.45 1.44
CA ASN A 363 -7.80 4.95 0.27
C ASN A 363 -7.24 3.60 -0.24
N VAL A 364 -5.94 3.34 -0.11
CA VAL A 364 -5.34 2.06 -0.51
C VAL A 364 -5.68 0.93 0.46
N PHE A 365 -5.78 1.22 1.75
CA PHE A 365 -6.05 0.23 2.78
C PHE A 365 -7.55 0.00 3.04
N PHE A 366 -8.38 1.02 2.80
CA PHE A 366 -9.86 0.94 2.86
C PHE A 366 -10.51 0.73 1.49
N ARG A 367 -9.74 0.53 0.40
CA ARG A 367 -10.35 0.13 -0.87
C ARG A 367 -11.02 -1.23 -0.71
N ALA A 368 -12.24 -1.36 -1.23
CA ALA A 368 -12.77 -2.67 -1.54
C ALA A 368 -11.77 -3.39 -2.47
N SER A 369 -11.50 -4.66 -2.22
CA SER A 369 -10.69 -5.51 -3.08
C SER A 369 -11.34 -5.58 -4.46
N THR A 370 -10.96 -4.71 -5.38
CA THR A 370 -11.46 -4.71 -6.75
C THR A 370 -10.55 -5.51 -7.67
N PRO A 371 -11.09 -6.13 -8.72
CA PRO A 371 -10.30 -6.86 -9.71
C PRO A 371 -9.17 -6.00 -10.31
N ALA A 372 -8.05 -6.62 -10.67
CA ALA A 372 -6.83 -5.94 -11.12
C ALA A 372 -7.04 -4.95 -12.29
N SER A 373 -8.06 -5.19 -13.13
CA SER A 373 -8.45 -4.31 -14.24
C SER A 373 -8.98 -2.94 -13.77
N GLU A 374 -9.72 -2.90 -12.66
CA GLU A 374 -10.26 -1.66 -12.09
C GLU A 374 -9.21 -0.92 -11.25
N ALA A 375 -8.32 -1.65 -10.57
CA ALA A 375 -7.24 -1.07 -9.78
C ALA A 375 -6.28 -0.22 -10.64
N LEU A 376 -5.94 -0.69 -11.85
CA LEU A 376 -5.08 0.04 -12.78
C LEU A 376 -5.74 1.35 -13.25
N GLN A 377 -7.06 1.32 -13.46
CA GLN A 377 -7.85 2.48 -13.88
C GLN A 377 -7.95 3.52 -12.75
N ASN A 378 -8.16 3.07 -11.51
CA ASN A 378 -8.23 3.94 -10.34
C ASN A 378 -6.90 4.63 -10.04
N VAL A 379 -5.78 3.90 -10.11
CA VAL A 379 -4.43 4.47 -9.91
C VAL A 379 -4.09 5.48 -11.00
N LYS A 380 -4.42 5.19 -12.26
CA LYS A 380 -4.21 6.10 -13.40
C LYS A 380 -5.03 7.38 -13.25
N THR A 381 -6.28 7.25 -12.80
CA THR A 381 -7.18 8.39 -12.57
C THR A 381 -6.69 9.30 -11.44
N LEU A 382 -6.21 8.72 -10.33
CA LEU A 382 -5.65 9.47 -9.20
C LEU A 382 -4.34 10.18 -9.58
N THR A 383 -3.46 9.49 -10.31
CA THR A 383 -2.17 10.05 -10.76
C THR A 383 -2.38 11.19 -11.77
N ASP A 384 -3.36 11.06 -12.67
CA ASP A 384 -3.72 12.09 -13.65
C ASP A 384 -4.35 13.32 -12.98
N GLN A 385 -5.16 13.12 -11.95
CA GLN A 385 -5.73 14.22 -11.15
C GLN A 385 -4.63 14.98 -10.39
N ARG A 386 -3.70 14.27 -9.75
CA ARG A 386 -2.56 14.84 -9.02
C ARG A 386 -1.66 15.67 -9.93
N THR A 387 -1.37 15.17 -11.13
CA THR A 387 -0.50 15.84 -12.12
C THR A 387 -1.15 17.10 -12.69
N LYS A 388 -2.47 17.07 -12.93
CA LYS A 388 -3.23 18.25 -13.37
C LYS A 388 -3.30 19.33 -12.30
N SER A 389 -3.61 18.97 -11.06
CA SER A 389 -3.74 19.91 -9.96
C SER A 389 -2.41 20.62 -9.63
N MET A 390 -1.28 19.89 -9.64
CA MET A 390 0.02 20.51 -9.37
C MET A 390 0.50 21.46 -10.49
N LYS A 391 0.23 21.15 -11.76
CA LYS A 391 0.60 22.01 -12.90
C LYS A 391 -0.17 23.33 -12.92
N VAL A 392 -1.46 23.29 -12.62
CA VAL A 392 -2.32 24.49 -12.58
C VAL A 392 -1.83 25.48 -11.54
N VAL A 393 -1.32 25.00 -10.39
CA VAL A 393 -0.86 25.88 -9.32
C VAL A 393 0.58 26.38 -9.53
N GLN A 394 1.45 25.61 -10.21
CA GLN A 394 2.78 26.09 -10.60
C GLN A 394 2.73 27.18 -11.67
N GLU A 395 1.87 27.01 -12.69
CA GLU A 395 1.77 27.97 -13.80
C GLU A 395 1.13 29.30 -13.36
N LYS A 396 0.13 29.27 -12.47
CA LYS A 396 -0.55 30.50 -12.03
C LYS A 396 0.25 31.35 -11.04
N MET A 397 1.24 30.80 -10.33
CA MET A 397 1.87 31.49 -9.19
C MET A 397 3.37 31.78 -9.31
N LYS A 398 4.10 31.24 -10.30
CA LYS A 398 5.54 31.51 -10.50
C LYS A 398 6.43 31.34 -9.23
N LEU A 399 6.17 30.35 -8.38
CA LEU A 399 6.92 30.12 -7.13
C LEU A 399 7.85 28.89 -7.18
N SER A 400 8.93 28.91 -6.38
CA SER A 400 9.83 27.77 -6.22
C SER A 400 9.38 26.81 -5.11
N LYS A 401 9.83 25.54 -5.19
CA LYS A 401 9.43 24.42 -4.31
C LYS A 401 9.82 24.61 -2.84
N LYS A 402 10.69 25.57 -2.52
CA LYS A 402 11.36 25.73 -1.21
C LYS A 402 10.76 26.86 -0.35
N GLU A 403 9.96 27.75 -0.93
CA GLU A 403 9.49 28.98 -0.27
C GLU A 403 8.17 28.81 0.51
N VAL A 404 7.63 27.59 0.59
CA VAL A 404 6.34 27.29 1.23
C VAL A 404 6.55 26.51 2.56
N SER A 405 7.48 26.95 3.42
CA SER A 405 7.69 26.31 4.73
C SER A 405 6.99 27.07 5.86
N HIS A 406 6.08 26.36 6.54
CA HIS A 406 5.00 26.82 7.41
C HIS A 406 5.36 26.91 8.90
N PHE A 407 4.65 27.75 9.65
CA PHE A 407 4.47 27.67 11.12
C PHE A 407 2.98 27.97 11.45
N ASN A 408 2.45 27.37 12.52
CA ASN A 408 1.05 27.46 12.99
C ASN A 408 1.07 27.93 14.46
N PRO A 409 -0.01 28.52 15.02
CA PRO A 409 -0.04 28.85 16.44
C PRO A 409 0.07 27.59 17.29
N VAL A 410 0.79 27.70 18.41
CA VAL A 410 0.98 26.62 19.38
C VAL A 410 0.71 27.19 20.75
N CYS A 411 -0.33 26.67 21.39
CA CYS A 411 -0.56 26.83 22.81
C CYS A 411 -0.40 25.46 23.48
N ALA A 412 0.38 25.37 24.56
CA ALA A 412 0.55 24.14 25.33
C ALA A 412 0.30 24.42 26.80
N TYR A 413 -0.43 23.51 27.46
CA TYR A 413 -0.74 23.57 28.87
C TYR A 413 -0.07 22.41 29.60
N LYS A 414 0.40 22.66 30.83
CA LYS A 414 0.83 21.63 31.78
C LYS A 414 0.27 21.99 33.15
N ASP A 415 -0.42 21.04 33.79
CA ASP A 415 -1.03 21.21 35.10
C ASP A 415 -1.97 22.44 35.18
N GLY A 416 -2.79 22.64 34.14
CA GLY A 416 -3.72 23.78 34.02
C GLY A 416 -3.05 25.13 33.73
N LYS A 417 -1.73 25.19 33.57
CA LYS A 417 -0.99 26.41 33.26
C LYS A 417 -0.48 26.41 31.84
N VAL A 418 -0.60 27.55 31.16
CA VAL A 418 0.01 27.78 29.85
C VAL A 418 1.53 27.76 30.00
N ILE A 419 2.21 26.90 29.26
CA ILE A 419 3.68 26.79 29.21
C ILE A 419 4.26 27.21 27.86
N ILE A 420 3.46 27.21 26.80
CA ILE A 420 3.80 27.74 25.47
C ILE A 420 2.56 28.47 24.97
N ASP A 421 2.73 29.69 24.48
CA ASP A 421 1.69 30.45 23.77
C ASP A 421 2.38 31.32 22.73
N THR A 422 2.38 30.85 21.49
CA THR A 422 3.13 31.51 20.41
C THR A 422 2.49 31.32 19.05
N ALA A 423 2.70 32.28 18.16
CA ALA A 423 2.25 32.27 16.78
C ALA A 423 3.38 32.73 15.86
N ALA A 424 3.58 32.02 14.74
CA ALA A 424 4.47 32.43 13.66
C ALA A 424 4.00 31.80 12.35
N GLY A 425 4.58 32.20 11.22
CA GLY A 425 4.18 31.69 9.90
C GLY A 425 3.20 32.60 9.18
N MET A 426 2.53 32.08 8.15
CA MET A 426 1.65 32.85 7.26
C MET A 426 0.26 32.22 7.22
N LEU A 427 -0.78 33.06 7.12
CA LEU A 427 -2.19 32.68 7.19
C LEU A 427 -2.57 31.60 6.15
N GLY A 428 -1.91 31.55 5.00
CA GLY A 428 -2.01 30.39 4.11
C GLY A 428 -1.31 30.60 2.77
N ARG A 429 -1.38 29.58 1.90
CA ARG A 429 -0.80 29.64 0.53
C ARG A 429 -1.37 30.78 -0.32
N TYR A 430 -2.59 31.19 -0.02
CA TYR A 430 -3.33 32.23 -0.73
C TYR A 430 -3.41 33.56 0.05
N ASP A 431 -2.87 33.60 1.27
CA ASP A 431 -2.93 34.77 2.16
C ASP A 431 -1.55 35.04 2.77
N PRO A 432 -0.81 36.06 2.27
CA PRO A 432 0.56 36.33 2.67
C PRO A 432 0.67 37.11 3.99
N ARG A 433 -0.39 37.20 4.79
CA ARG A 433 -0.34 37.88 6.08
C ARG A 433 0.26 36.95 7.14
N PRO A 434 0.96 37.50 8.16
CA PRO A 434 1.52 36.68 9.23
C PRO A 434 0.41 36.08 10.09
N VAL A 435 0.66 34.89 10.63
CA VAL A 435 -0.16 34.32 11.71
C VAL A 435 0.07 35.14 12.97
N LEU A 436 -1.01 35.67 13.52
CA LEU A 436 -1.05 36.37 14.80
C LEU A 436 -1.68 35.46 15.88
N PRO A 437 -1.42 35.73 17.18
CA PRO A 437 -2.07 35.00 18.27
C PRO A 437 -3.61 34.99 18.21
N ASP A 438 -4.23 35.99 17.58
CA ASP A 438 -5.68 36.15 17.40
C ASP A 438 -6.17 35.77 16.00
N SER A 439 -5.34 35.09 15.19
CA SER A 439 -5.76 34.57 13.88
C SER A 439 -6.77 33.45 14.04
N LEU A 440 -7.85 33.50 13.27
CA LEU A 440 -8.95 32.54 13.36
C LEU A 440 -8.74 31.37 12.39
N PHE A 441 -8.69 30.18 12.95
CA PHE A 441 -8.49 28.93 12.23
C PHE A 441 -9.81 28.13 12.16
N PRO A 442 -10.24 27.64 10.97
CA PRO A 442 -11.45 26.83 10.88
C PRO A 442 -11.27 25.46 11.54
N VAL A 443 -11.90 25.26 12.70
CA VAL A 443 -11.88 23.96 13.39
C VAL A 443 -12.98 23.06 12.82
N PHE A 444 -12.62 22.23 11.85
CA PHE A 444 -13.54 21.24 11.29
C PHE A 444 -13.84 20.12 12.29
N SER A 445 -14.95 19.42 12.09
CA SER A 445 -15.35 18.19 12.79
C SER A 445 -15.59 18.26 14.30
N VAL A 446 -14.94 19.16 15.05
CA VAL A 446 -15.20 19.39 16.49
C VAL A 446 -16.58 20.02 16.70
N THR A 447 -17.08 20.77 15.71
CA THR A 447 -18.40 21.39 15.74
C THR A 447 -19.56 20.41 15.58
N LYS A 448 -19.31 19.14 15.17
CA LYS A 448 -20.38 18.15 14.95
C LYS A 448 -21.15 17.84 16.23
N GLY A 449 -20.45 17.74 17.37
CA GLY A 449 -21.09 17.51 18.67
C GLY A 449 -22.02 18.66 19.07
N ILE A 450 -21.61 19.90 18.78
CA ILE A 450 -22.42 21.10 19.04
C ILE A 450 -23.63 21.13 18.10
N THR A 451 -23.43 20.97 16.80
CA THR A 451 -24.54 20.99 15.81
C THR A 451 -25.54 19.86 16.05
N ALA A 452 -25.06 18.66 16.39
CA ALA A 452 -25.93 17.53 16.73
C ALA A 452 -26.67 17.79 18.06
N GLY A 453 -25.98 18.34 19.07
CA GLY A 453 -26.59 18.70 20.35
C GLY A 453 -27.70 19.75 20.21
N LEU A 454 -27.51 20.77 19.37
CA LEU A 454 -28.55 21.75 19.06
C LEU A 454 -29.76 21.10 18.37
N LEU A 455 -29.53 20.19 17.42
CA LEU A 455 -30.61 19.46 16.76
C LEU A 455 -31.36 18.54 17.75
N HIS A 456 -30.65 17.87 18.65
CA HIS A 456 -31.25 17.10 19.74
C HIS A 456 -32.05 17.99 20.71
N SER A 457 -31.58 19.20 21.03
CA SER A 457 -32.34 20.15 21.84
C SER A 457 -33.66 20.57 21.17
N LEU A 458 -33.68 20.74 19.84
CA LEU A 458 -34.93 20.97 19.11
C LEU A 458 -35.87 19.76 19.16
N VAL A 459 -35.31 18.54 19.18
CA VAL A 459 -36.09 17.30 19.37
C VAL A 459 -36.71 17.25 20.77
N ASP A 460 -35.92 17.53 21.82
CA ASP A 460 -36.38 17.52 23.21
C ASP A 460 -37.48 18.57 23.46
N ASN A 461 -37.37 19.72 22.79
CA ASN A 461 -38.36 20.79 22.84
C ASN A 461 -39.58 20.55 21.91
N GLY A 462 -39.68 19.38 21.27
CA GLY A 462 -40.80 18.99 20.42
C GLY A 462 -40.91 19.74 19.09
N LYS A 463 -39.87 20.50 18.70
CA LYS A 463 -39.84 21.28 17.44
C LYS A 463 -39.46 20.42 16.23
N VAL A 464 -38.77 19.31 16.45
CA VAL A 464 -38.33 18.37 15.41
C VAL A 464 -38.57 16.95 15.91
N LYS A 465 -38.91 16.00 15.02
CA LYS A 465 -38.92 14.56 15.38
C LYS A 465 -37.82 13.81 14.62
N LEU A 466 -37.16 12.87 15.28
CA LEU A 466 -36.12 12.05 14.65
C LEU A 466 -36.64 11.25 13.44
N GLU A 467 -37.89 10.82 13.49
CA GLU A 467 -38.56 10.06 12.42
C GLU A 467 -39.17 10.93 11.32
N GLU A 468 -39.15 12.25 11.47
CA GLU A 468 -39.71 13.18 10.49
C GLU A 468 -38.79 13.31 9.28
N ASN A 469 -39.40 13.40 8.10
CA ASN A 469 -38.67 13.66 6.86
C ASN A 469 -38.13 15.08 6.88
N VAL A 470 -36.85 15.24 6.55
CA VAL A 470 -36.19 16.55 6.49
C VAL A 470 -36.93 17.50 5.54
N ALA A 471 -37.51 16.98 4.46
CA ALA A 471 -38.30 17.75 3.50
C ALA A 471 -39.56 18.42 4.10
N ASN A 472 -40.09 17.93 5.22
CA ASN A 472 -41.21 18.57 5.92
C ASN A 472 -40.78 19.82 6.70
N ILE A 473 -39.50 19.84 7.10
CA ILE A 473 -38.89 20.92 7.87
C ILE A 473 -38.27 21.94 6.90
N TRP A 474 -37.55 21.46 5.90
CA TRP A 474 -36.84 22.22 4.88
C TRP A 474 -37.35 21.81 3.48
N PRO A 475 -38.41 22.44 2.95
CA PRO A 475 -39.08 22.01 1.72
C PRO A 475 -38.18 21.90 0.48
N GLU A 476 -37.23 22.83 0.31
CA GLU A 476 -36.28 22.85 -0.80
C GLU A 476 -35.35 21.63 -0.77
N PHE A 477 -35.13 21.04 0.40
CA PHE A 477 -34.34 19.84 0.56
C PHE A 477 -35.02 18.61 -0.07
N GLY A 478 -36.35 18.58 -0.25
CA GLY A 478 -37.06 17.42 -0.77
C GLY A 478 -36.69 17.01 -2.21
N THR A 479 -36.04 17.89 -2.97
CA THR A 479 -35.71 17.61 -4.37
C THR A 479 -34.73 16.43 -4.54
N ASN A 480 -34.68 15.86 -5.76
CA ASN A 480 -33.71 14.82 -6.13
C ASN A 480 -33.79 13.51 -5.32
N ARG A 481 -35.01 13.06 -5.00
CA ARG A 481 -35.29 11.84 -4.23
C ARG A 481 -34.76 11.91 -2.80
N LYS A 482 -34.85 13.07 -2.17
CA LYS A 482 -34.48 13.25 -0.75
C LYS A 482 -35.69 13.28 0.18
N ASP A 483 -36.90 13.12 -0.37
CA ASP A 483 -38.18 13.18 0.33
C ASP A 483 -38.30 12.19 1.51
N PHE A 484 -37.52 11.11 1.48
CA PHE A 484 -37.53 10.04 2.50
C PHE A 484 -36.31 10.07 3.43
N ILE A 485 -35.45 11.09 3.33
CA ILE A 485 -34.38 11.30 4.31
C ILE A 485 -35.00 11.81 5.61
N LYS A 486 -34.87 11.03 6.67
CA LYS A 486 -35.31 11.39 8.02
C LYS A 486 -34.22 12.16 8.77
N VAL A 487 -34.61 12.91 9.79
CA VAL A 487 -33.68 13.64 10.66
C VAL A 487 -32.62 12.71 11.26
N HIS A 488 -32.99 11.51 11.71
CA HIS A 488 -32.01 10.56 12.24
C HIS A 488 -31.02 10.04 11.17
N HIS A 489 -31.40 9.97 9.89
CA HIS A 489 -30.48 9.57 8.82
C HIS A 489 -29.33 10.57 8.65
N VAL A 490 -29.57 11.85 8.93
CA VAL A 490 -28.52 12.88 8.94
C VAL A 490 -27.61 12.69 10.16
N LEU A 491 -28.20 12.55 11.34
CA LEU A 491 -27.47 12.41 12.62
C LEU A 491 -26.58 11.15 12.67
N ASN A 492 -27.06 10.03 12.13
CA ASN A 492 -26.33 8.76 12.13
C ASN A 492 -25.49 8.53 10.86
N HIS A 493 -25.33 9.54 10.01
CA HIS A 493 -24.55 9.46 8.77
C HIS A 493 -25.07 8.47 7.70
N THR A 494 -26.37 8.16 7.69
CA THR A 494 -26.98 7.26 6.68
C THR A 494 -27.79 7.97 5.59
N SER A 495 -27.71 9.31 5.49
CA SER A 495 -28.52 10.08 4.53
C SER A 495 -28.15 9.90 3.05
N GLY A 496 -27.01 9.27 2.75
CA GLY A 496 -26.47 9.18 1.39
C GLY A 496 -25.79 10.46 0.86
N LEU A 497 -25.69 11.52 1.68
CA LEU A 497 -25.13 12.84 1.30
C LEU A 497 -23.73 13.11 1.83
N HIS A 498 -22.97 12.06 2.13
CA HIS A 498 -21.64 12.14 2.72
C HIS A 498 -20.63 12.92 1.86
N ASN A 499 -20.82 12.94 0.54
CA ASN A 499 -20.00 13.65 -0.45
C ASN A 499 -20.68 14.86 -1.10
N ALA A 500 -21.86 15.30 -0.62
CA ALA A 500 -22.64 16.37 -1.26
C ALA A 500 -21.88 17.70 -1.45
N MET A 501 -20.82 17.92 -0.66
CA MET A 501 -19.97 19.11 -0.71
C MET A 501 -18.58 18.86 -1.30
N ALA A 502 -18.27 17.68 -1.82
CA ALA A 502 -16.93 17.32 -2.28
C ALA A 502 -16.43 18.17 -3.47
N GLY A 503 -17.35 18.67 -4.31
CA GLY A 503 -17.04 19.51 -5.47
C GLY A 503 -16.67 20.96 -5.14
N ILE A 504 -17.13 21.50 -4.00
CA ILE A 504 -17.01 22.93 -3.68
C ILE A 504 -15.55 23.39 -3.60
N MET A 505 -14.68 22.52 -3.07
CA MET A 505 -13.25 22.80 -2.92
C MET A 505 -12.51 22.82 -4.27
N LYS A 506 -13.03 22.12 -5.29
CA LYS A 506 -12.43 22.08 -6.64
C LYS A 506 -12.82 23.29 -7.48
N GLU A 507 -14.03 23.83 -7.27
CA GLU A 507 -14.55 24.99 -8.00
C GLU A 507 -13.98 26.29 -7.45
N ASN A 508 -14.31 26.60 -6.19
CA ASN A 508 -13.86 27.80 -5.50
C ASN A 508 -13.96 27.56 -3.98
N PRO A 509 -12.83 27.36 -3.28
CA PRO A 509 -12.81 27.14 -1.84
C PRO A 509 -13.48 28.25 -1.02
N LEU A 510 -13.57 29.48 -1.53
CA LEU A 510 -14.22 30.59 -0.83
C LEU A 510 -15.73 30.39 -0.68
N LEU A 511 -16.36 29.59 -1.54
CA LEU A 511 -17.81 29.34 -1.48
C LEU A 511 -18.20 28.59 -0.21
N ILE A 512 -17.27 27.91 0.47
CA ILE A 512 -17.55 27.28 1.78
C ILE A 512 -17.87 28.31 2.88
N SER A 513 -17.49 29.57 2.68
CA SER A 513 -17.81 30.65 3.62
C SER A 513 -19.18 31.28 3.36
N ASP A 514 -19.83 30.94 2.24
CA ASP A 514 -21.19 31.36 1.93
C ASP A 514 -22.17 30.30 2.42
N TRP A 515 -22.81 30.60 3.56
CA TRP A 515 -23.79 29.73 4.20
C TRP A 515 -24.95 29.37 3.28
N ASN A 516 -25.51 30.36 2.57
CA ASN A 516 -26.69 30.15 1.73
C ASN A 516 -26.34 29.31 0.50
N GLU A 517 -25.19 29.56 -0.12
CA GLU A 517 -24.69 28.73 -1.22
C GLU A 517 -24.45 27.28 -0.78
N CYS A 518 -23.89 27.08 0.41
CA CYS A 518 -23.67 25.73 0.96
C CYS A 518 -25.00 24.98 1.20
N LEU A 519 -26.00 25.66 1.77
CA LEU A 519 -27.33 25.09 1.96
C LEU A 519 -28.00 24.77 0.60
N ASN A 520 -27.92 25.69 -0.37
CA ASN A 520 -28.46 25.48 -1.71
C ASN A 520 -27.84 24.27 -2.40
N ARG A 521 -26.52 24.09 -2.30
CA ARG A 521 -25.83 22.91 -2.86
C ARG A 521 -26.29 21.60 -2.23
N ILE A 522 -26.50 21.58 -0.92
CA ILE A 522 -27.05 20.42 -0.23
C ILE A 522 -28.49 20.17 -0.67
N ALA A 523 -29.32 21.21 -0.71
CA ALA A 523 -30.69 21.13 -1.18
C ALA A 523 -30.79 20.63 -2.64
N MET A 524 -29.78 20.89 -3.48
CA MET A 524 -29.75 20.43 -4.88
C MET A 524 -28.95 19.15 -5.11
N SER A 525 -28.29 18.60 -4.10
CA SER A 525 -27.49 17.36 -4.22
C SER A 525 -28.35 16.12 -4.47
N ILE A 526 -27.73 15.03 -4.95
CA ILE A 526 -28.37 13.73 -5.14
C ILE A 526 -27.73 12.75 -4.14
N PRO A 527 -28.50 11.97 -3.37
CA PRO A 527 -27.94 10.90 -2.53
C PRO A 527 -27.14 9.90 -3.37
N GLU A 528 -25.90 9.64 -2.98
CA GLU A 528 -25.03 8.65 -3.64
C GLU A 528 -25.43 7.21 -3.29
N THR A 529 -25.95 7.02 -2.07
CA THR A 529 -26.49 5.75 -1.59
C THR A 529 -27.94 5.93 -1.18
N GLU A 530 -28.70 4.83 -1.10
CA GLU A 530 -30.09 4.86 -0.65
C GLU A 530 -30.14 5.27 0.84
N PRO A 531 -30.84 6.37 1.20
CA PRO A 531 -30.99 6.80 2.59
C PRO A 531 -31.41 5.68 3.55
N GLY A 532 -30.66 5.53 4.65
CA GLY A 532 -30.87 4.53 5.69
C GLY A 532 -30.23 3.16 5.42
N LYS A 533 -29.64 2.93 4.24
CA LYS A 533 -29.00 1.63 3.92
C LYS A 533 -27.54 1.52 4.32
N GLU A 534 -26.78 2.61 4.15
CA GLU A 534 -25.33 2.62 4.36
C GLU A 534 -24.94 3.76 5.28
N GLN A 535 -24.04 3.47 6.22
CA GLN A 535 -23.50 4.45 7.15
C GLN A 535 -22.15 4.95 6.65
N LEU A 536 -22.13 6.14 6.04
CA LEU A 536 -20.93 6.73 5.43
C LEU A 536 -20.65 8.10 6.04
N TYR A 537 -19.45 8.27 6.57
CA TYR A 537 -19.10 9.45 7.37
C TYR A 537 -19.18 10.75 6.57
N HIS A 538 -19.97 11.71 7.08
CA HIS A 538 -20.14 13.03 6.46
C HIS A 538 -19.02 13.96 6.92
N TYR A 539 -17.87 13.86 6.26
CA TYR A 539 -16.69 14.62 6.64
C TYR A 539 -16.88 16.14 6.46
N LEU A 540 -17.61 16.57 5.42
CA LEU A 540 -17.79 17.98 5.05
C LEU A 540 -19.25 18.47 5.08
N SER A 541 -20.22 17.63 4.74
CA SER A 541 -21.63 18.03 4.58
C SER A 541 -22.43 18.09 5.89
N PHE A 542 -21.95 17.44 6.96
CA PHE A 542 -22.72 17.25 8.20
C PHE A 542 -23.21 18.55 8.86
N GLY A 543 -22.29 19.52 9.03
CA GLY A 543 -22.60 20.76 9.75
C GLY A 543 -23.68 21.57 9.04
N TRP A 544 -23.62 21.63 7.71
CA TRP A 544 -24.62 22.32 6.89
C TRP A 544 -25.96 21.56 6.83
N LEU A 545 -25.95 20.22 6.81
CA LEU A 545 -27.18 19.42 6.90
C LEU A 545 -27.90 19.68 8.22
N CYS A 546 -27.20 19.58 9.35
CA CYS A 546 -27.78 19.87 10.67
C CYS A 546 -28.20 21.34 10.77
N GLY A 547 -27.34 22.26 10.30
CA GLY A 547 -27.59 23.69 10.30
C GLY A 547 -28.85 24.08 9.52
N GLY A 548 -29.01 23.53 8.31
CA GLY A 548 -30.21 23.73 7.50
C GLY A 548 -31.48 23.27 8.22
N ILE A 549 -31.47 22.08 8.85
CA ILE A 549 -32.60 21.59 9.65
C ILE A 549 -32.89 22.54 10.82
N ILE A 550 -31.85 22.96 11.55
CA ILE A 550 -31.97 23.84 12.71
C ILE A 550 -32.56 25.20 12.34
N GLU A 551 -32.09 25.84 11.26
CA GLU A 551 -32.60 27.16 10.85
C GLU A 551 -34.07 27.08 10.44
N HIS A 552 -34.44 26.08 9.65
CA HIS A 552 -35.82 25.94 9.18
C HIS A 552 -36.78 25.51 10.30
N ALA A 553 -36.37 24.62 11.19
CA ALA A 553 -37.19 24.18 12.32
C ALA A 553 -37.37 25.27 13.39
N SER A 554 -36.36 26.11 13.60
CA SER A 554 -36.40 27.16 14.62
C SER A 554 -36.98 28.48 14.12
N GLY A 555 -36.92 28.73 12.80
CA GLY A 555 -37.23 30.03 12.18
C GLY A 555 -36.18 31.11 12.48
N LYS A 556 -35.03 30.73 13.05
CA LYS A 556 -33.94 31.61 13.47
C LYS A 556 -32.66 31.28 12.72
N LYS A 557 -31.71 32.21 12.72
CA LYS A 557 -30.37 31.92 12.19
C LYS A 557 -29.64 30.95 13.10
N PHE A 558 -28.78 30.11 12.53
CA PHE A 558 -28.06 29.07 13.27
C PHE A 558 -27.28 29.67 14.45
N GLN A 559 -26.64 30.82 14.23
CA GLN A 559 -25.89 31.54 15.26
C GLN A 559 -26.78 31.99 16.43
N GLU A 560 -28.00 32.47 16.16
CA GLU A 560 -28.94 32.88 17.21
C GLU A 560 -29.36 31.66 18.07
N VAL A 561 -29.59 30.51 17.43
CA VAL A 561 -29.92 29.26 18.14
C VAL A 561 -28.74 28.79 18.98
N LEU A 562 -27.52 28.86 18.46
CA LEU A 562 -26.29 28.55 19.21
C LEU A 562 -26.11 29.48 20.41
N GLU A 563 -26.36 30.77 20.22
CA GLU A 563 -26.23 31.79 21.26
C GLU A 563 -27.20 31.56 22.41
N GLU A 564 -28.48 31.37 22.10
CA GLU A 564 -29.53 31.15 23.08
C GLU A 564 -29.39 29.81 23.83
N ALA A 565 -28.99 28.75 23.13
CA ALA A 565 -28.97 27.41 23.71
C ALA A 565 -27.67 27.07 24.44
N ILE A 566 -26.55 27.68 24.07
CA ILE A 566 -25.22 27.28 24.58
C ILE A 566 -24.41 28.49 25.06
N ILE A 567 -24.24 29.54 24.25
CA ILE A 567 -23.27 30.61 24.57
C ILE A 567 -23.73 31.44 25.77
N HIS A 568 -24.93 32.02 25.73
CA HIS A 568 -25.43 32.86 26.84
C HIS A 568 -25.64 32.08 28.14
N PRO A 569 -26.20 30.85 28.14
CA PRO A 569 -26.34 30.08 29.39
C PRO A 569 -25.01 29.72 30.06
N LEU A 570 -23.93 29.61 29.28
CA LEU A 570 -22.59 29.25 29.79
C LEU A 570 -21.70 30.47 30.05
N ASN A 571 -22.14 31.70 29.73
CA ASN A 571 -21.36 32.94 29.80
C ASN A 571 -20.01 32.84 29.06
N ILE A 572 -20.01 32.30 27.84
CA ILE A 572 -18.82 32.12 26.99
C ILE A 572 -18.86 33.03 25.74
N GLU A 573 -19.52 34.18 25.84
CA GLU A 573 -19.60 35.16 24.77
C GLU A 573 -18.18 35.57 24.34
N GLY A 574 -17.91 35.52 23.04
CA GLY A 574 -16.56 35.82 22.55
C GLY A 574 -15.66 34.61 22.37
N GLU A 575 -15.98 33.46 22.96
CA GLU A 575 -15.09 32.29 23.00
C GLU A 575 -15.47 31.21 21.98
N LEU A 576 -16.76 31.07 21.64
CA LEU A 576 -17.26 30.08 20.69
C LEU A 576 -18.04 30.74 19.55
N TYR A 577 -17.65 30.42 18.32
CA TYR A 577 -18.38 30.78 17.11
C TYR A 577 -18.42 29.59 16.16
N ILE A 578 -19.55 29.37 15.49
CA ILE A 578 -19.65 28.39 14.39
C ILE A 578 -19.97 29.17 13.12
N GLY A 579 -18.93 29.44 12.33
CA GLY A 579 -18.96 30.37 11.20
C GLY A 579 -17.92 31.48 11.38
N ILE A 580 -18.11 32.60 10.68
CA ILE A 580 -17.22 33.76 10.73
C ILE A 580 -17.89 34.87 11.55
N PRO A 581 -17.31 35.33 12.67
CA PRO A 581 -17.89 36.41 13.45
C PRO A 581 -17.94 37.73 12.64
N PRO A 582 -18.98 38.57 12.83
CA PRO A 582 -19.08 39.87 12.18
C PRO A 582 -17.82 40.72 12.39
N GLY A 583 -17.32 41.33 11.32
CA GLY A 583 -16.12 42.18 11.37
C GLY A 583 -14.79 41.43 11.50
N LYS A 584 -14.77 40.11 11.68
CA LYS A 584 -13.55 39.29 11.81
C LYS A 584 -13.13 38.56 10.52
N LEU A 585 -13.77 38.88 9.39
CA LEU A 585 -13.42 38.33 8.07
C LEU A 585 -11.94 38.56 7.72
N HIS A 586 -11.39 39.71 8.14
CA HIS A 586 -9.97 40.00 7.95
C HIS A 586 -9.06 39.12 8.81
N ASN A 587 -9.50 38.53 9.91
CA ASN A 587 -8.64 37.65 10.74
C ASN A 587 -8.75 36.17 10.37
N LEU A 588 -9.57 35.84 9.36
CA LEU A 588 -9.84 34.47 8.96
C LEU A 588 -8.73 33.90 8.08
N ILE A 589 -8.33 32.67 8.39
CA ILE A 589 -7.53 31.83 7.51
C ILE A 589 -8.42 30.99 6.59
N PHE A 590 -8.13 31.01 5.29
CA PHE A 590 -8.67 30.07 4.32
C PHE A 590 -7.78 28.83 4.23
N LEU A 591 -8.01 27.86 5.13
CA LEU A 591 -7.33 26.57 5.08
C LEU A 591 -8.07 25.60 4.16
N ALA A 592 -7.41 25.17 3.08
CA ALA A 592 -7.78 23.95 2.39
C ALA A 592 -7.42 22.76 3.29
N ALA A 593 -8.43 22.22 3.98
CA ALA A 593 -8.42 20.99 4.80
C ALA A 593 -7.39 20.92 5.96
N PHE A 594 -7.91 20.78 7.18
CA PHE A 594 -7.10 20.73 8.40
C PHE A 594 -6.35 19.39 8.58
N ARG A 595 -5.09 19.52 9.00
CA ARG A 595 -4.28 18.54 9.74
C ARG A 595 -4.79 18.43 11.17
N LEU A 596 -4.96 17.23 11.73
CA LEU A 596 -5.03 17.05 13.19
C LEU A 596 -3.73 16.37 13.65
N ARG A 597 -3.17 16.88 14.75
CA ARG A 597 -1.91 16.43 15.36
C ARG A 597 -2.04 15.06 16.00
#